data_AF-A0A8R2HMW2-F1
#
_entry.id   AF-A0A8R2HMW2-F1
#
_cell.length_a   1.000
_cell.length_b   1.000
_cell.length_c   1.000
_cell.angle_alpha   90.00
_cell.angle_beta   90.00
_cell.angle_gamma   90.00
#
_symmetry.space_group_name_H-M   'P 1'
#
loop_
_entity.id
_entity.type
_entity.pdbx_description
1 polymer ?
#
loop_
_entity_poly.entity_id
_entity_poly.type
_entity_poly.pdbx_seq_one_letter_code
_entity_poly.pdbx_strand_id
1 'polypeptide(L)'
;MVLFKKTKNNRRICLAIIFMIACLLYGLIEGERAVLYLFVRYRFNWNEMQFSFFQTFNFAATIVGTIFSTVVLSKYLKWHDSLLGIVSTTSKITSSFVYCFAPNVQIFCVAPVVDILSTTSMLVIRSISSKLVESNEIGKLNSIVGLIEVLMPIMFVPMFTRLYTATMDALPGAVFLLGGALTLPVAFVFTWLYSRHRKEVHT
;
A
#
# COMPACT_ATOMS: atom_id res chain seq x y z
N MET A 1 -17.70 6.67 -17.03
CA MET A 1 -17.90 6.67 -15.57
C MET A 1 -18.94 7.71 -15.26
N VAL A 2 -20.20 7.34 -15.46
CA VAL A 2 -21.37 8.19 -15.24
C VAL A 2 -22.06 7.63 -14.00
N LEU A 3 -22.56 8.52 -13.14
CA LEU A 3 -23.44 8.25 -11.99
C LEU A 3 -22.82 8.00 -10.60
N PHE A 4 -21.98 8.93 -10.11
CA PHE A 4 -22.15 9.40 -8.73
C PHE A 4 -23.31 10.41 -8.69
N LYS A 5 -24.54 9.97 -8.98
CA LYS A 5 -25.72 10.85 -8.89
C LYS A 5 -26.44 10.61 -7.57
N LYS A 6 -26.47 11.68 -6.75
CA LYS A 6 -27.43 11.98 -5.67
C LYS A 6 -27.30 11.27 -4.33
N THR A 7 -26.23 11.55 -3.57
CA THR A 7 -26.38 12.21 -2.26
C THR A 7 -25.04 12.85 -1.89
N LYS A 8 -24.99 14.17 -1.69
CA LYS A 8 -23.77 14.93 -1.31
C LYS A 8 -23.07 14.33 -0.08
N ASN A 9 -23.83 13.64 0.79
CA ASN A 9 -23.35 12.94 1.98
C ASN A 9 -22.50 11.69 1.65
N ASN A 10 -22.94 10.86 0.70
CA ASN A 10 -22.25 9.62 0.33
C ASN A 10 -20.90 9.87 -0.36
N ARG A 11 -20.78 10.95 -1.15
CA ARG A 11 -19.51 11.37 -1.76
C ARG A 11 -18.46 11.73 -0.70
N ARG A 12 -18.88 12.50 0.32
CA ARG A 12 -18.00 12.93 1.42
C ARG A 12 -17.52 11.76 2.27
N ILE A 13 -18.41 10.82 2.59
CA ILE A 13 -18.06 9.61 3.34
C ILE A 13 -17.09 8.75 2.53
N CYS A 14 -17.34 8.55 1.23
CA CYS A 14 -16.44 7.80 0.36
C CYS A 14 -15.04 8.44 0.26
N LEU A 15 -14.97 9.77 0.08
CA LEU A 15 -13.71 10.51 0.10
C LEU A 15 -12.97 10.34 1.44
N ALA A 16 -13.67 10.50 2.57
CA ALA A 16 -13.08 10.36 3.89
C ALA A 16 -12.50 8.95 4.11
N ILE A 17 -13.20 7.91 3.66
CA ILE A 17 -12.75 6.53 3.72
C ILE A 17 -11.50 6.31 2.85
N ILE A 18 -11.49 6.84 1.62
CA ILE A 18 -10.33 6.72 0.71
C ILE A 18 -9.12 7.45 1.27
N PHE A 19 -9.30 8.64 1.86
CA PHE A 19 -8.23 9.36 2.54
C PHE A 19 -7.72 8.62 3.77
N MET A 20 -8.60 8.01 4.57
CA MET A 20 -8.20 7.20 5.71
C MET A 20 -7.33 6.01 5.30
N ILE A 21 -7.69 5.32 4.21
CA ILE A 21 -6.86 4.26 3.64
C ILE A 21 -5.52 4.82 3.14
N ALA A 22 -5.53 5.96 2.44
CA ALA A 22 -4.31 6.59 1.95
C ALA A 22 -3.35 6.85 3.13
N CYS A 23 -3.84 7.44 4.22
CA CYS A 23 -3.09 7.64 5.45
C CYS A 23 -2.47 6.34 5.96
N LEU A 24 -3.28 5.28 6.08
CA LEU A 24 -2.80 3.97 6.54
C LEU A 24 -1.70 3.44 5.62
N LEU A 25 -1.92 3.40 4.30
CA LEU A 25 -0.94 2.86 3.37
C LEU A 25 0.37 3.66 3.37
N TYR A 26 0.32 5.00 3.41
CA TYR A 26 1.54 5.82 3.50
C TYR A 26 2.28 5.55 4.80
N GLY A 27 1.55 5.48 5.91
CA GLY A 27 2.12 5.15 7.21
C GLY A 27 2.78 3.78 7.25
N LEU A 28 2.11 2.74 6.72
CA LEU A 28 2.66 1.39 6.64
C LEU A 28 3.93 1.34 5.79
N ILE A 29 3.92 1.94 4.60
CA ILE A 29 5.07 1.87 3.69
C ILE A 29 6.31 2.50 4.34
N GLU A 30 6.16 3.68 4.96
CA GLU A 30 7.30 4.35 5.61
C GLU A 30 7.74 3.65 6.90
N GLY A 31 6.78 3.16 7.69
CA GLY A 31 7.05 2.38 8.90
C GLY A 31 7.79 1.09 8.59
N GLU A 32 7.32 0.34 7.59
CA GLU A 32 7.98 -0.87 7.10
C GLU A 32 9.37 -0.58 6.56
N ARG A 33 9.57 0.49 5.78
CA ARG A 33 10.90 0.87 5.27
C ARG A 33 11.91 1.12 6.40
N ALA A 34 11.51 1.87 7.41
CA ALA A 34 12.38 2.17 8.56
C ALA A 34 12.76 0.90 9.33
N VAL A 35 11.79 0.01 9.57
CA VAL A 35 12.03 -1.25 10.27
C VAL A 35 12.79 -2.25 9.41
N LEU A 36 12.56 -2.29 8.10
CA LEU A 36 13.23 -3.20 7.19
C LEU A 36 14.74 -2.99 7.22
N TYR A 37 15.19 -1.74 7.29
CA TYR A 37 16.61 -1.41 7.49
C TYR A 37 17.17 -1.98 8.80
N LEU A 38 16.46 -1.77 9.92
CA LEU A 38 16.87 -2.30 11.22
C LEU A 38 16.87 -3.84 11.24
N PHE A 39 15.88 -4.45 10.61
CA PHE A 39 15.71 -5.90 10.49
C PHE A 39 16.88 -6.55 9.75
N VAL A 40 17.22 -6.05 8.55
CA VAL A 40 18.31 -6.66 7.77
C VAL A 40 19.67 -6.43 8.43
N ARG A 41 19.85 -5.30 9.13
CA ARG A 41 21.07 -5.02 9.88
C ARG A 41 21.21 -5.95 11.09
N TYR A 42 20.14 -6.20 11.84
CA TYR A 42 20.16 -7.11 12.99
C TYR A 42 20.26 -8.58 12.58
N ARG A 43 19.46 -9.02 11.60
CA ARG A 43 19.32 -10.43 11.24
C ARG A 43 20.44 -10.93 10.32
N PHE A 44 20.86 -10.11 9.35
CA PHE A 44 21.82 -10.51 8.32
C PHE A 44 23.18 -9.80 8.43
N ASN A 45 23.38 -8.93 9.43
CA ASN A 45 24.57 -8.08 9.58
C ASN A 45 24.93 -7.34 8.29
N TRP A 46 23.91 -6.88 7.55
CA TRP A 46 24.12 -6.17 6.29
C TRP A 46 24.79 -4.83 6.50
N ASN A 47 25.79 -4.54 5.66
CA ASN A 47 26.37 -3.22 5.53
C ASN A 47 25.45 -2.28 4.74
N GLU A 48 25.62 -0.97 4.92
CA GLU A 48 24.83 0.08 4.24
C GLU A 48 24.88 -0.06 2.71
N MET A 49 26.00 -0.51 2.15
CA MET A 49 26.12 -0.80 0.72
C MET A 49 25.20 -1.94 0.27
N GLN A 50 25.14 -3.04 1.01
CA GLN A 50 24.29 -4.19 0.65
C GLN A 50 22.80 -3.82 0.72
N PHE A 51 22.42 -3.05 1.74
CA PHE A 51 21.08 -2.49 1.83
C PHE A 51 20.75 -1.57 0.64
N SER A 52 21.69 -0.72 0.23
CA SER A 52 21.50 0.17 -0.92
C SER A 52 21.29 -0.59 -2.23
N PHE A 53 22.02 -1.70 -2.45
CA PHE A 53 21.79 -2.59 -3.58
C PHE A 53 20.41 -3.25 -3.51
N PHE A 54 20.01 -3.77 -2.35
CA PHE A 54 18.67 -4.33 -2.15
C PHE A 54 17.56 -3.30 -2.42
N GLN A 55 17.74 -2.08 -1.94
CA GLN A 55 16.76 -1.02 -2.14
C GLN A 55 16.66 -0.61 -3.61
N THR A 56 17.79 -0.57 -4.32
CA THR A 56 17.80 -0.33 -5.76
C THR A 56 17.05 -1.43 -6.51
N PHE A 57 17.26 -2.70 -6.13
CA PHE A 57 16.52 -3.83 -6.68
C PHE A 57 15.02 -3.73 -6.40
N ASN A 58 14.64 -3.39 -5.17
CA ASN A 58 13.24 -3.19 -4.78
C ASN A 58 12.56 -2.07 -5.58
N PHE A 59 13.26 -0.94 -5.80
CA PHE A 59 12.78 0.15 -6.66
C PHE A 59 12.62 -0.30 -8.11
N ALA A 60 13.61 -0.99 -8.68
CA ALA A 60 13.53 -1.49 -10.05
C ALA A 60 12.36 -2.47 -10.22
N ALA A 61 12.20 -3.42 -9.29
CA ALA A 61 11.08 -4.35 -9.27
C ALA A 61 9.73 -3.61 -9.19
N THR A 62 9.64 -2.58 -8.35
CA THR A 62 8.44 -1.76 -8.21
C THR A 62 8.09 -1.01 -9.50
N ILE A 63 9.08 -0.46 -10.21
CA ILE A 63 8.86 0.23 -11.50
C ILE A 63 8.34 -0.75 -12.54
N VAL A 64 9.02 -1.89 -12.71
CA VAL A 64 8.60 -2.95 -13.63
C VAL A 64 7.20 -3.43 -13.29
N GLY A 65 6.93 -3.62 -11.99
CA GLY A 65 5.64 -4.03 -11.49
C GLY A 65 4.51 -3.06 -11.74
N THR A 66 4.79 -1.78 -11.56
CA THR A 66 3.81 -0.71 -11.80
C THR A 66 3.47 -0.61 -13.28
N ILE A 67 4.48 -0.70 -14.16
CA ILE A 67 4.29 -0.71 -15.62
C ILE A 67 3.49 -1.95 -16.04
N PHE A 68 3.90 -3.14 -15.57
CA PHE A 68 3.20 -4.38 -15.85
C PHE A 68 1.76 -4.33 -15.36
N SER A 69 1.53 -3.88 -14.13
CA SER A 69 0.20 -3.75 -13.54
C SER A 69 -0.68 -2.79 -14.35
N THR A 70 -0.16 -1.63 -14.70
CA THR A 70 -0.91 -0.62 -15.46
C THR A 70 -1.18 -1.09 -16.90
N VAL A 71 -0.22 -1.70 -17.58
CA VAL A 71 -0.39 -2.14 -18.97
C VAL A 71 -1.27 -3.39 -19.05
N VAL A 72 -1.02 -4.39 -18.21
CA VAL A 72 -1.73 -5.68 -18.28
C VAL A 72 -3.10 -5.59 -17.64
N LEU A 73 -3.21 -5.11 -16.39
CA LEU A 73 -4.50 -5.13 -15.69
C LEU A 73 -5.46 -4.03 -16.18
N SER A 74 -4.95 -2.81 -16.48
CA SER A 74 -5.83 -1.73 -16.95
C SER A 74 -6.09 -1.78 -18.47
N LYS A 75 -5.06 -1.97 -19.29
CA LYS A 75 -5.23 -1.94 -20.77
C LYS A 75 -5.74 -3.27 -21.35
N TYR A 76 -5.28 -4.41 -20.83
CA TYR A 76 -5.63 -5.72 -21.38
C TYR A 76 -6.88 -6.32 -20.74
N LEU A 77 -7.03 -6.24 -19.42
CA LEU A 77 -8.16 -6.83 -18.70
C LEU A 77 -9.36 -5.89 -18.47
N LYS A 78 -9.24 -4.58 -18.77
CA LYS A 78 -10.28 -3.55 -18.44
C LYS A 78 -10.77 -3.65 -16.99
N TRP A 79 -9.92 -4.11 -16.06
CA TRP A 79 -10.33 -4.29 -14.68
C TRP A 79 -10.59 -2.94 -14.03
N HIS A 80 -11.72 -2.84 -13.32
CA HIS A 80 -12.07 -1.65 -12.56
C HIS A 80 -11.05 -1.37 -11.47
N ASP A 81 -10.83 -0.08 -11.20
CA ASP A 81 -9.91 0.43 -10.17
C ASP A 81 -10.03 -0.34 -8.82
N SER A 82 -11.24 -0.77 -8.43
CA SER A 82 -11.46 -1.53 -7.19
C SER A 82 -10.90 -2.97 -7.21
N LEU A 83 -10.93 -3.68 -8.35
CA LEU A 83 -10.31 -5.02 -8.46
C LEU A 83 -8.79 -4.93 -8.36
N LEU A 84 -8.22 -3.89 -8.96
CA LEU A 84 -6.81 -3.56 -8.87
C LEU A 84 -6.37 -3.36 -7.40
N GLY A 85 -7.21 -2.69 -6.61
CA GLY A 85 -7.05 -2.54 -5.16
C GLY A 85 -7.07 -3.86 -4.39
N ILE A 86 -8.00 -4.77 -4.71
CA ILE A 86 -8.05 -6.09 -4.07
C ILE A 86 -6.79 -6.91 -4.38
N VAL A 87 -6.38 -6.97 -5.64
CA VAL A 87 -5.17 -7.70 -6.06
C VAL A 87 -3.93 -7.14 -5.36
N SER A 88 -3.79 -5.81 -5.34
CA SER A 88 -2.66 -5.16 -4.67
C SER A 88 -2.57 -5.47 -3.17
N THR A 89 -3.70 -5.47 -2.47
CA THR A 89 -3.75 -5.79 -1.03
C THR A 89 -3.47 -7.28 -0.76
N THR A 90 -3.96 -8.19 -1.61
CA THR A 90 -3.61 -9.62 -1.49
C THR A 90 -2.12 -9.88 -1.74
N SER A 91 -1.50 -9.18 -2.70
CA SER A 91 -0.06 -9.23 -2.95
C SER A 91 0.71 -8.76 -1.72
N LYS A 92 0.26 -7.67 -1.10
CA LYS A 92 0.87 -7.09 0.10
C LYS A 92 0.79 -8.03 1.31
N ILE A 93 -0.37 -8.64 1.54
CA ILE A 93 -0.52 -9.63 2.62
C ILE A 93 0.41 -10.81 2.37
N THR A 94 0.46 -11.31 1.13
CA THR A 94 1.33 -12.44 0.77
C THR A 94 2.80 -12.09 0.95
N SER A 95 3.24 -10.90 0.52
CA SER A 95 4.62 -10.46 0.69
C SER A 95 4.99 -10.29 2.17
N SER A 96 4.08 -9.77 3.01
CA SER A 96 4.26 -9.71 4.47
C SER A 96 4.50 -11.08 5.10
N PHE A 97 3.80 -12.13 4.65
CA PHE A 97 4.05 -13.50 5.09
C PHE A 97 5.43 -14.00 4.65
N VAL A 98 5.83 -13.73 3.40
CA VAL A 98 7.16 -14.12 2.89
C VAL A 98 8.27 -13.40 3.67
N TYR A 99 8.12 -12.10 3.96
CA TYR A 99 9.06 -11.34 4.78
C TYR A 99 9.16 -11.88 6.20
N CYS A 100 8.04 -12.26 6.82
CA CYS A 100 8.04 -12.80 8.19
C CYS A 100 8.77 -14.15 8.29
N PHE A 101 8.53 -15.05 7.35
CA PHE A 101 9.03 -16.43 7.41
C PHE A 101 10.35 -16.65 6.67
N ALA A 102 10.94 -15.63 6.04
CA ALA A 102 12.18 -15.76 5.28
C ALA A 102 13.36 -16.21 6.18
N PRO A 103 13.86 -17.45 6.06
CA PRO A 103 15.00 -17.92 6.84
C PRO A 103 16.33 -17.43 6.25
N ASN A 104 16.36 -17.16 4.93
CA ASN A 104 17.56 -16.83 4.17
C ASN A 104 17.37 -15.52 3.38
N VAL A 105 18.49 -14.85 3.10
CA VAL A 105 18.56 -13.65 2.26
C VAL A 105 17.92 -13.85 0.89
N GLN A 106 18.09 -15.02 0.28
CA GLN A 106 17.52 -15.32 -1.04
C GLN A 106 15.98 -15.28 -1.03
N ILE A 107 15.36 -15.84 0.01
CA ILE A 107 13.90 -15.84 0.16
C ILE A 107 13.41 -14.42 0.49
N PHE A 108 14.20 -13.67 1.26
CA PHE A 108 13.94 -12.25 1.51
C PHE A 108 13.97 -11.41 0.22
N CYS A 109 14.88 -11.70 -0.72
CA CYS A 109 14.94 -11.04 -2.04
C CYS A 109 13.76 -11.39 -2.97
N VAL A 110 13.04 -12.48 -2.71
CA VAL A 110 11.82 -12.83 -3.46
C VAL A 110 10.62 -12.00 -3.00
N ALA A 111 10.61 -11.54 -1.75
CA ALA A 111 9.47 -10.79 -1.19
C ALA A 111 9.15 -9.48 -1.94
N PRO A 112 10.12 -8.63 -2.37
CA PRO A 112 9.87 -7.51 -3.27
C PRO A 112 9.19 -7.89 -4.58
N VAL A 113 9.53 -9.05 -5.14
CA VAL A 113 8.96 -9.55 -6.40
C VAL A 113 7.50 -9.95 -6.21
N VAL A 114 7.17 -10.53 -5.06
CA VAL A 114 5.78 -10.83 -4.68
C VAL A 114 5.02 -9.54 -4.35
N ASP A 115 5.70 -8.49 -3.88
CA ASP A 115 5.10 -7.21 -3.52
C ASP A 115 4.94 -6.24 -4.71
N ILE A 116 5.36 -6.62 -5.92
CA ILE A 116 5.33 -5.80 -7.15
C ILE A 116 3.99 -5.10 -7.38
N LEU A 117 2.88 -5.74 -7.02
CA LEU A 117 1.53 -5.22 -7.24
C LEU A 117 1.05 -4.29 -6.11
N SER A 118 1.70 -4.26 -4.94
CA SER A 118 1.25 -3.49 -3.78
C SER A 118 1.24 -2.00 -4.05
N THR A 119 2.23 -1.49 -4.77
CA THR A 119 2.36 -0.07 -5.17
C THR A 119 1.20 0.41 -6.04
N THR A 120 0.52 -0.52 -6.71
CA THR A 120 -0.65 -0.19 -7.53
C THR A 120 -1.81 0.37 -6.69
N SER A 121 -1.93 -0.02 -5.41
CA SER A 121 -2.98 0.46 -4.49
C SER A 121 -2.98 1.99 -4.35
N MET A 122 -1.79 2.61 -4.32
CA MET A 122 -1.63 4.06 -4.25
C MET A 122 -2.12 4.76 -5.52
N LEU A 123 -1.82 4.19 -6.68
CA LEU A 123 -2.26 4.72 -7.97
C LEU A 123 -3.78 4.64 -8.11
N VAL A 124 -4.38 3.54 -7.64
CA VAL A 124 -5.83 3.35 -7.59
C VAL A 124 -6.48 4.41 -6.71
N ILE A 125 -5.97 4.63 -5.50
CA ILE A 125 -6.50 5.63 -4.57
C ILE A 125 -6.43 7.03 -5.18
N ARG A 126 -5.29 7.40 -5.77
CA ARG A 126 -5.15 8.70 -6.44
C ARG A 126 -6.09 8.82 -7.64
N SER A 127 -6.25 7.76 -8.43
CA SER A 127 -7.16 7.69 -9.59
C SER A 127 -8.63 7.82 -9.19
N ILE A 128 -9.07 7.09 -8.15
CA ILE A 128 -10.46 7.19 -7.66
C ILE A 128 -10.71 8.56 -7.03
N SER A 129 -9.77 9.07 -6.23
CA SER A 129 -9.90 10.36 -5.56
C SER A 129 -10.03 11.50 -6.57
N SER A 130 -9.19 11.52 -7.62
CA SER A 130 -9.25 12.55 -8.66
C SER A 130 -10.52 12.50 -9.49
N LYS A 131 -11.09 11.31 -9.71
CA LYS A 131 -12.38 11.13 -10.39
C LYS A 131 -13.58 11.52 -9.52
N LEU A 132 -13.44 11.48 -8.19
CA LEU A 132 -14.52 11.74 -7.23
C LEU A 132 -14.64 13.24 -6.88
N VAL A 133 -13.59 14.01 -7.15
CA VAL A 133 -13.50 15.44 -6.91
C VAL A 133 -13.71 16.20 -8.23
N GLU A 134 -14.38 17.36 -8.17
CA GLU A 134 -14.56 18.20 -9.35
C GLU A 134 -13.23 18.82 -9.79
N SER A 135 -13.07 19.11 -11.09
CA SER A 135 -11.80 19.64 -11.64
C SER A 135 -11.28 20.89 -10.90
N ASN A 136 -12.18 21.70 -10.34
CA ASN A 136 -11.87 22.90 -9.57
C ASN A 136 -11.37 22.62 -8.13
N GLU A 137 -11.56 21.40 -7.62
CA GLU A 137 -11.21 21.00 -6.26
C GLU A 137 -9.98 20.05 -6.21
N ILE A 138 -9.40 19.68 -7.37
CA ILE A 138 -8.21 18.82 -7.46
C ILE A 138 -7.01 19.41 -6.71
N GLY A 139 -6.85 20.75 -6.74
CA GLY A 139 -5.80 21.43 -5.99
C GLY A 139 -5.90 21.17 -4.48
N LYS A 140 -7.12 21.22 -3.92
CA LYS A 140 -7.36 20.95 -2.48
C LYS A 140 -7.07 19.49 -2.13
N LEU A 141 -7.45 18.56 -3.00
CA LEU A 141 -7.15 17.14 -2.84
C LEU A 141 -5.64 16.92 -2.78
N ASN A 142 -4.88 17.48 -3.73
CA ASN A 142 -3.43 17.34 -3.74
C ASN A 142 -2.76 17.97 -2.53
N SER A 143 -3.27 19.09 -2.02
CA SER A 143 -2.78 19.68 -0.76
C SER A 143 -2.99 18.74 0.43
N ILE A 144 -4.16 18.09 0.54
CA ILE A 144 -4.44 17.12 1.62
C ILE A 144 -3.52 15.90 1.48
N VAL A 145 -3.35 15.36 0.28
CA VAL A 145 -2.45 14.22 0.04
C VAL A 145 -1.01 14.57 0.40
N GLY A 146 -0.51 15.74 0.01
CA GLY A 146 0.84 16.18 0.38
C GLY A 146 1.01 16.33 1.90
N LEU A 147 -0.04 16.76 2.59
CA LEU A 147 -0.04 16.86 4.05
C LEU A 147 0.02 15.47 4.71
N ILE A 148 -0.72 14.49 4.16
CA ILE A 148 -0.66 13.08 4.59
C ILE A 148 0.73 12.51 4.35
N GLU A 149 1.35 12.76 3.19
CA GLU A 149 2.70 12.29 2.85
C GLU A 149 3.75 12.75 3.86
N VAL A 150 3.61 13.95 4.42
CA VAL A 150 4.54 14.49 5.41
C VAL A 150 4.19 14.04 6.83
N LEU A 151 2.90 14.01 7.21
CA LEU A 151 2.49 13.67 8.58
C LEU A 151 2.59 12.18 8.90
N MET A 152 2.24 11.31 7.97
CA MET A 152 2.20 9.86 8.23
C MET A 152 3.56 9.28 8.65
N PRO A 153 4.69 9.55 7.97
CA PRO A 153 5.98 9.05 8.42
C PRO A 153 6.37 9.54 9.82
N ILE A 154 6.05 10.79 10.17
CA ILE A 154 6.36 11.36 11.49
C ILE A 154 5.73 10.54 12.62
N MET A 155 4.52 10.03 12.41
CA MET A 155 3.80 9.22 13.39
C MET A 155 4.15 7.73 13.30
N PHE A 156 4.21 7.18 12.09
CA PHE A 156 4.32 5.74 11.87
C PHE A 156 5.74 5.21 12.03
N VAL A 157 6.77 5.95 11.60
CA VAL A 157 8.18 5.53 11.74
C VAL A 157 8.55 5.24 13.21
N PRO A 158 8.34 6.15 14.17
CA PRO A 158 8.68 5.85 15.57
C PRO A 158 7.79 4.77 16.18
N MET A 159 6.51 4.70 15.79
CA MET A 159 5.60 3.65 16.25
C MET A 159 6.09 2.26 15.82
N PHE A 160 6.40 2.09 14.54
CA PHE A 160 6.95 0.86 13.98
C PHE A 160 8.32 0.53 14.56
N THR A 161 9.16 1.53 14.79
CA THR A 161 10.49 1.34 15.39
C THR A 161 10.39 0.84 16.83
N ARG A 162 9.54 1.45 17.66
CA ARG A 162 9.30 1.00 19.05
C ARG A 162 8.75 -0.41 19.11
N LEU A 163 7.80 -0.69 18.23
CA LEU A 163 7.22 -2.03 18.08
C LEU A 163 8.27 -3.05 17.66
N TYR A 164 9.14 -2.72 16.70
CA TYR A 164 10.27 -3.57 16.32
C TYR A 164 11.19 -3.81 17.51
N THR A 165 11.62 -2.77 18.24
CA THR A 165 12.49 -2.95 19.40
C THR A 165 11.85 -3.77 20.52
N ALA A 166 10.52 -3.74 20.67
CA ALA A 166 9.82 -4.55 21.67
C ALA A 166 9.65 -6.02 21.23
N THR A 167 9.65 -6.29 19.92
CA THR A 167 9.38 -7.62 19.35
C THR A 167 10.61 -8.32 18.80
N MET A 168 11.74 -7.62 18.63
CA MET A 168 12.93 -8.14 17.96
C MET A 168 13.54 -9.38 18.61
N ASP A 169 13.46 -9.48 19.94
CA ASP A 169 14.02 -10.61 20.69
C ASP A 169 13.13 -11.87 20.62
N ALA A 170 11.82 -11.69 20.44
CA ALA A 170 10.86 -12.80 20.37
C ALA A 170 10.63 -13.28 18.93
N LEU A 171 10.27 -12.35 18.03
CA LEU A 171 10.00 -12.66 16.62
C LEU A 171 10.24 -11.41 15.76
N PRO A 172 11.43 -11.23 15.18
CA PRO A 172 11.78 -10.02 14.43
C PRO A 172 10.93 -9.83 13.15
N GLY A 173 10.31 -10.91 12.64
CA GLY A 173 9.34 -10.88 11.55
C GLY A 173 7.93 -10.39 11.93
N ALA A 174 7.63 -10.20 13.21
CA ALA A 174 6.29 -9.83 13.69
C ALA A 174 5.83 -8.48 13.15
N VAL A 175 6.77 -7.60 12.85
CA VAL A 175 6.46 -6.25 12.34
C VAL A 175 5.92 -6.31 10.91
N PHE A 176 6.41 -7.26 10.09
CA PHE A 176 5.85 -7.51 8.76
C PHE A 176 4.46 -8.15 8.85
N LEU A 177 4.21 -9.02 9.82
CA LEU A 177 2.86 -9.54 10.09
C LEU A 177 1.91 -8.43 10.54
N LEU A 178 2.37 -7.48 11.35
CA LEU A 178 1.58 -6.31 11.73
C LEU A 178 1.29 -5.41 10.53
N GLY A 179 2.25 -5.20 9.63
CA GLY A 179 2.00 -4.56 8.33
C GLY A 179 0.94 -5.28 7.50
N GLY A 180 1.02 -6.61 7.41
CA GLY A 180 0.00 -7.44 6.75
C GLY A 180 -1.37 -7.32 7.42
N ALA A 181 -1.42 -7.34 8.76
CA ALA A 181 -2.65 -7.21 9.53
C ALA A 181 -3.30 -5.83 9.37
N LEU A 182 -2.52 -4.76 9.38
CA LEU A 182 -3.01 -3.40 9.13
C LEU A 182 -3.43 -3.18 7.67
N THR A 183 -3.01 -4.05 6.76
CA THR A 183 -3.49 -4.07 5.37
C THR A 183 -4.85 -4.75 5.23
N LEU A 184 -5.30 -5.57 6.20
CA LEU A 184 -6.62 -6.23 6.16
C LEU A 184 -7.81 -5.25 6.13
N PRO A 185 -7.87 -4.20 6.98
CA PRO A 185 -8.90 -3.17 6.86
C PRO A 185 -8.91 -2.51 5.48
N VAL A 186 -7.74 -2.29 4.88
CA VAL A 186 -7.62 -1.71 3.54
C VAL A 186 -8.22 -2.63 2.49
N ALA A 187 -7.93 -3.94 2.56
CA ALA A 187 -8.52 -4.95 1.67
C ALA A 187 -10.05 -5.00 1.82
N PHE A 188 -10.57 -4.92 3.05
CA PHE A 188 -12.00 -4.89 3.31
C PHE A 188 -12.68 -3.69 2.64
N VAL A 189 -12.07 -2.50 2.76
CA VAL A 189 -12.63 -1.29 2.17
C VAL A 189 -12.58 -1.32 0.63
N PHE A 190 -11.50 -1.84 0.02
CA PHE A 190 -11.47 -2.04 -1.43
C PHE A 190 -12.55 -3.03 -1.90
N THR A 191 -12.79 -4.09 -1.13
CA THR A 191 -13.86 -5.06 -1.40
C THR A 191 -15.25 -4.44 -1.25
N TRP A 192 -15.43 -3.56 -0.26
CA TRP A 192 -16.66 -2.80 -0.08
C TRP A 192 -16.91 -1.81 -1.23
N LEU A 193 -15.87 -1.07 -1.65
CA LEU A 193 -15.92 -0.19 -2.83
C LEU A 193 -16.28 -0.98 -4.10
N TYR A 194 -15.69 -2.16 -4.30
CA TYR A 194 -16.02 -3.04 -5.42
C TYR A 194 -17.47 -3.52 -5.39
N SER A 195 -17.94 -3.96 -4.22
CA SER A 195 -19.32 -4.44 -4.04
C SER A 195 -20.34 -3.35 -4.30
N ARG A 196 -20.03 -2.11 -3.91
CA ARG A 196 -20.88 -0.94 -4.18
C ARG A 196 -20.93 -0.60 -5.67
N HIS A 197 -19.76 -0.61 -6.32
CA HIS A 197 -19.65 -0.38 -7.76
C HIS A 197 -20.45 -1.41 -8.57
N ARG A 198 -20.43 -2.70 -8.18
CA ARG A 198 -21.21 -3.74 -8.87
C ARG A 198 -22.73 -3.58 -8.69
N LYS A 199 -23.19 -3.14 -7.51
CA LYS A 199 -24.63 -2.91 -7.25
C LYS A 199 -25.18 -1.76 -8.10
N GLU A 200 -24.39 -0.72 -8.36
CA GLU A 200 -24.80 0.44 -9.16
C GLU A 200 -24.81 0.17 -10.68
N VAL A 201 -24.14 -0.89 -11.16
CA VAL A 201 -24.17 -1.30 -12.59
C VAL A 201 -25.38 -2.17 -12.93
N HIS A 202 -26.01 -2.80 -11.93
CA HIS A 202 -27.18 -3.67 -12.11
C HIS A 202 -28.53 -3.01 -11.72
N THR A 203 -28.53 -1.70 -11.46
CA THR A 203 -29.75 -0.90 -11.19
C THR A 203 -29.94 0.14 -12.29
#